data_AF-A0A3D1T9Z1-F1
#
_entry.id   AF-A0A3D1T9Z1-F1
#
_cell.length_a   1.000
_cell.length_b   1.000
_cell.length_c   1.000
_cell.angle_alpha   90.00
_cell.angle_beta   90.00
_cell.angle_gamma   90.00
#
_symmetry.space_group_name_H-M   'P 1'
#
loop_
_entity.id
_entity.type
_entity.pdbx_description
1 polymer ?
#
loop_
_entity_poly.entity_id
_entity_poly.type
_entity_poly.pdbx_seq_one_letter_code
_entity_poly.pdbx_strand_id
1 'polypeptide(L)' 'MSIEQLADRVLTLTGSPSEKRYLTYEEAYGRPFDDMMARMPSLAKIHRLIGYRPEYDLDETLKQIIDWERRLS' A
#
# COMPACT_ATOMS: atom_id res chain seq x y z
N MET A 1 -5.01 -6.72 -5.51
CA MET A 1 -5.59 -5.43 -5.10
C MET A 1 -5.00 -4.35 -5.99
N SER A 2 -5.81 -3.37 -6.43
CA SER A 2 -5.37 -2.19 -7.18
C SER A 2 -5.02 -1.02 -6.25
N ILE A 3 -4.39 0.04 -6.79
CA ILE A 3 -4.14 1.28 -6.05
C ILE A 3 -5.45 1.97 -5.62
N GLU A 4 -6.49 1.92 -6.47
CA GLU A 4 -7.80 2.47 -6.13
C GLU A 4 -8.41 1.78 -4.90
N GLN A 5 -8.40 0.45 -4.86
CA GLN A 5 -8.91 -0.33 -3.73
C GLN A 5 -8.12 -0.04 -2.44
N LEU A 6 -6.81 0.15 -2.56
CA LEU A 6 -5.97 0.53 -1.43
C LEU A 6 -6.34 1.93 -0.90
N ALA A 7 -6.56 2.90 -1.79
CA ALA A 7 -6.99 4.25 -1.40
C ALA A 7 -8.33 4.21 -0.66
N ASP A 8 -9.31 3.45 -1.16
CA ASP A 8 -10.61 3.26 -0.50
C ASP A 8 -10.45 2.63 0.90
N ARG A 9 -9.55 1.64 1.02
CA ARG A 9 -9.28 0.99 2.30
C ARG A 9 -8.68 1.95 3.31
N VAL A 10 -7.72 2.78 2.90
CA VAL A 10 -7.10 3.79 3.76
C VAL A 10 -8.11 4.85 4.20
N LEU A 11 -8.94 5.37 3.30
CA LEU A 11 -10.00 6.32 3.67
C LEU A 11 -10.95 5.73 4.70
N THR A 12 -11.37 4.47 4.48
CA THR A 12 -12.25 3.75 5.41
C THR A 12 -11.61 3.57 6.79
N LEU A 13 -10.35 3.12 6.86
CA LEU A 13 -9.66 2.85 8.13
C LEU A 13 -9.30 4.14 8.89
N THR A 14 -9.06 5.23 8.17
CA THR A 14 -8.70 6.52 8.78
C THR A 14 -9.92 7.35 9.18
N GLY A 15 -11.09 7.12 8.56
CA GLY A 15 -12.26 7.99 8.69
C GLY A 15 -12.04 9.38 8.07
N SER A 16 -11.06 9.50 7.16
CA SER A 16 -10.65 10.78 6.59
C SER A 16 -11.73 11.35 5.65
N PRO A 17 -11.99 12.67 5.67
CA PRO A 17 -12.88 13.34 4.74
C PRO A 17 -12.22 13.62 3.37
N SER A 18 -11.03 13.07 3.12
CA SER A 18 -10.28 13.34 1.89
C SER A 18 -10.95 12.73 0.65
N GLU A 19 -10.80 13.41 -0.49
CA GLU A 19 -11.31 12.95 -1.78
C GLU A 19 -10.23 12.26 -2.62
N LYS A 20 -10.61 11.23 -3.38
CA LYS A 20 -9.71 10.60 -4.36
C LYS A 20 -9.58 11.49 -5.60
N ARG A 21 -8.34 11.74 -6.03
CA ARG A 21 -8.04 12.43 -7.29
C ARG A 21 -7.20 11.53 -8.19
N TYR A 22 -7.55 11.47 -9.47
CA TYR A 22 -6.81 10.75 -10.48
C TYR A 22 -5.92 11.75 -11.21
N LEU A 23 -4.61 11.53 -11.14
CA LEU A 23 -3.60 12.38 -11.78
C LEU A 23 -2.80 11.54 -12.76
N THR A 24 -2.34 12.17 -13.83
CA THR A 24 -1.28 11.60 -14.66
C THR A 24 0.04 11.57 -13.90
N TYR A 25 0.99 10.74 -14.32
CA TYR A 25 2.32 10.70 -13.71
C TYR A 25 3.06 12.04 -13.84
N GLU A 26 2.87 12.76 -14.94
CA GLU A 26 3.48 14.07 -15.13
C GLU A 26 2.92 15.12 -14.15
N GLU A 27 1.60 15.14 -13.92
CA GLU A 27 0.99 16.01 -12.91
C GLU A 27 1.44 15.68 -11.49
N ALA A 28 1.58 14.39 -11.16
CA ALA A 28 1.94 13.94 -9.82
C ALA A 28 3.45 14.07 -9.51
N TYR A 29 4.32 13.83 -10.49
CA TYR A 29 5.76 13.70 -10.30
C TYR A 29 6.61 14.67 -11.13
N GLY A 30 5.99 15.51 -11.96
CA GLY A 30 6.67 16.51 -12.81
C GLY A 30 7.43 15.92 -14.00
N ARG A 31 7.26 14.63 -14.28
CA ARG A 31 7.90 13.94 -15.41
C ARG A 31 7.12 12.68 -15.81
N PRO A 32 7.23 12.22 -17.06
CA PRO A 32 6.74 10.89 -17.44
C PRO A 32 7.45 9.82 -16.60
N PHE A 33 6.68 8.89 -16.07
CA PHE A 33 7.17 7.74 -15.34
C PHE A 33 6.45 6.50 -15.85
N ASP A 34 7.18 5.41 -16.01
CA ASP A 34 6.61 4.11 -16.34
C ASP A 34 6.60 3.25 -15.08
N ASP A 35 5.41 2.90 -14.60
CA ASP A 35 5.25 2.02 -13.45
C ASP A 35 4.80 0.63 -13.88
N MET A 36 5.34 -0.37 -13.21
CA MET A 36 4.92 -1.75 -13.42
C MET A 36 3.51 -1.94 -12.89
N MET A 37 2.61 -2.41 -13.76
CA MET A 37 1.20 -2.64 -13.40
C MET A 37 0.99 -3.61 -12.22
N ALA A 38 1.89 -4.58 -12.02
CA ALA A 38 1.81 -5.50 -10.90
C ALA A 38 3.21 -6.00 -10.49
N ARG A 39 3.44 -6.11 -9.18
CA ARG A 39 4.66 -6.68 -8.59
C ARG A 39 4.28 -7.69 -7.51
N MET A 40 4.32 -8.97 -7.87
CA MET A 40 4.04 -10.08 -6.96
C MET A 40 5.23 -11.04 -6.89
N PRO A 41 6.11 -10.91 -5.89
CA PRO A 41 7.27 -11.78 -5.75
C PRO A 41 6.84 -13.18 -5.28
N SER A 42 7.57 -14.21 -5.71
CA SER A 42 7.43 -15.55 -5.13
C SER A 42 8.19 -15.64 -3.80
N LEU A 43 7.52 -16.10 -2.74
CA LEU A 43 8.13 -16.38 -1.43
C LEU A 43 8.67 -17.82 -1.31
N ALA A 44 8.62 -18.62 -2.37
CA ALA A 44 9.00 -20.03 -2.32
C ALA A 44 10.48 -20.26 -1.96
N LYS A 45 11.38 -19.36 -2.36
CA LYS A 45 12.82 -19.48 -2.02
C LYS A 45 13.05 -19.23 -0.53
N ILE A 46 12.54 -18.14 0.02
CA ILE A 46 12.75 -17.78 1.42
C ILE A 46 12.03 -18.77 2.36
N HIS A 47 10.85 -19.25 1.97
CA HIS A 47 10.14 -20.29 2.72
C HIS A 47 10.96 -21.58 2.83
N ARG A 48 11.57 -22.05 1.72
CA ARG A 48 12.41 -23.27 1.74
C ARG A 48 13.69 -23.12 2.55
N LEU A 49 14.29 -21.93 2.56
CA LEU A 49 15.60 -21.71 3.20
C LEU A 49 15.49 -21.53 4.71
N ILE A 50 14.48 -20.81 5.18
CA ILE A 50 14.36 -20.42 6.60
C ILE A 50 12.95 -20.58 7.17
N GLY A 51 12.03 -21.22 6.45
CA GLY A 51 10.66 -21.43 6.90
C GLY A 51 9.79 -20.17 6.90
N TYR A 52 10.28 -19.04 6.38
CA TYR A 52 9.56 -17.76 6.42
C TYR A 52 8.14 -17.87 5.86
N ARG A 53 7.20 -17.26 6.58
CA ARG A 53 5.82 -17.03 6.17
C ARG A 53 5.42 -15.61 6.58
N PRO A 54 4.66 -14.88 5.76
CA PRO A 54 4.14 -13.59 6.17
C PRO A 54 3.18 -13.78 7.35
N GLU A 55 3.39 -13.01 8.41
CA GLU A 55 2.58 -13.07 9.63
C GLU A 55 1.48 -12.00 9.65
N TYR A 56 1.66 -10.93 8.87
CA TYR A 56 0.72 -9.82 8.80
C TYR A 56 0.05 -9.79 7.44
N ASP A 57 -1.26 -9.59 7.44
CA ASP A 57 -1.98 -9.22 6.23
C ASP A 57 -1.90 -7.71 5.97
N LEU A 58 -2.52 -7.31 4.86
CA LEU A 58 -2.55 -5.91 4.46
C LEU A 58 -3.29 -5.03 5.48
N ASP A 59 -4.42 -5.49 6.01
CA ASP A 59 -5.25 -4.67 6.90
C ASP A 59 -4.57 -4.45 8.24
N GLU A 60 -3.94 -5.50 8.79
CA GLU A 60 -3.13 -5.41 10.00
C GLU A 60 -1.96 -4.45 9.81
N THR A 61 -1.29 -4.53 8.65
CA THR A 61 -0.19 -3.61 8.31
C THR A 61 -0.68 -2.17 8.21
N LEU A 62 -1.80 -1.92 7.52
CA LEU A 62 -2.38 -0.59 7.37
C LEU A 62 -2.78 0.01 8.72
N LYS A 63 -3.45 -0.76 9.58
CA LYS A 63 -3.84 -0.31 10.93
C LYS A 63 -2.62 0.09 11.76
N GLN A 64 -1.56 -0.74 11.75
CA GLN A 64 -0.33 -0.44 12.48
C GLN A 64 0.34 0.85 12.01
N ILE A 65 0.39 1.09 10.69
CA ILE A 65 0.95 2.32 10.11
C ILE A 65 0.08 3.54 10.48
N ILE A 66 -1.24 3.46 10.32
CA ILE A 66 -2.16 4.54 10.68
C ILE A 66 -2.02 4.92 12.16
N ASP A 67 -1.96 3.92 13.04
CA ASP A 67 -1.79 4.16 14.48
C ASP A 67 -0.42 4.76 14.81
N TRP A 68 0.63 4.42 14.04
CA TRP A 68 1.94 5.03 14.18
C TRP A 68 1.92 6.51 13.76
N GLU A 69 1.37 6.84 12.60
CA GLU A 69 1.27 8.22 12.09
C GLU A 69 0.47 9.13 13.04
N ARG A 70 -0.65 8.61 13.58
CA ARG A 70 -1.48 9.33 14.56
C ARG A 70 -0.74 9.66 15.86
N ARG A 71 0.27 8.87 16.25
CA ARG A 71 1.09 9.16 17.44
C ARG A 71 2.17 10.20 17.21
N LEU A 72 2.53 10.45 15.95
CA LEU A 72 3.50 11.49 15.56
C LEU A 72 2.86 12.86 15.33
N SER A 73 1.54 12.88 15.16
CA SER A 73 0.72 14.07 14.95
C SER A 73 0.31 14.71 16.26
#